data_AF-A0A8I1PCE7-F1
#
_entry.id   AF-A0A8I1PCE7-F1
#
_cell.length_a   1.000
_cell.length_b   1.000
_cell.length_c   1.000
_cell.angle_alpha   90.00
_cell.angle_beta   90.00
_cell.angle_gamma   90.00
#
_symmetry.space_group_name_H-M   'P 1'
#
loop_
_entity.id
_entity.type
_entity.pdbx_description
1 polymer ?
#
loop_
_entity_poly.entity_id
_entity_poly.type
_entity_poly.pdbx_seq_one_letter_code
_entity_poly.pdbx_strand_id
1 'polypeptide(L)'
;MPTPGSGAPRCPPTRRSAPRWRRREIVRSRIDVMRGYAEKTDCRRRMLLGYFGETRPAPCGTCDNCDAGTSRDDAGDVPEGVPAAQEAVRDPEFGDGVVMSVEPHRMTVLFTEHGYRTFALDAVRALDLVEPVEA
;
A
#
# COMPACT_ATOMS: atom_id res chain seq x y z
N MET A 1 -17.02 -60.99 -11.55
CA MET A 1 -17.90 -59.92 -11.03
C MET A 1 -17.01 -58.75 -10.60
N PRO A 2 -16.76 -57.74 -11.43
CA PRO A 2 -16.06 -56.51 -11.02
C PRO A 2 -17.03 -55.50 -10.39
N THR A 3 -16.64 -54.89 -9.28
CA THR A 3 -17.39 -53.82 -8.59
C THR A 3 -17.14 -52.45 -9.24
N PRO A 4 -18.13 -51.54 -9.24
CA PRO A 4 -18.01 -50.22 -9.84
C PRO A 4 -17.42 -49.18 -8.87
N GLY A 5 -16.65 -48.25 -9.44
CA GLY A 5 -16.65 -46.83 -9.06
C GLY A 5 -16.06 -46.44 -7.71
N SER A 6 -14.81 -45.97 -7.71
CA SER A 6 -14.45 -44.82 -6.87
C SER A 6 -13.97 -43.70 -7.79
N GLY A 7 -14.88 -42.79 -8.12
CA GLY A 7 -14.50 -41.50 -8.68
C GLY A 7 -13.72 -40.76 -7.59
N ALA A 8 -12.40 -40.67 -7.74
CA ALA A 8 -11.59 -39.82 -6.87
C ALA A 8 -12.16 -38.39 -6.90
N PRO A 9 -12.20 -37.68 -5.76
CA PRO A 9 -12.70 -36.32 -5.72
C PRO A 9 -11.88 -35.46 -6.68
N ARG A 10 -12.59 -34.82 -7.62
CA ARG A 10 -11.98 -33.91 -8.59
C ARG A 10 -11.32 -32.76 -7.82
N CYS A 11 -10.01 -32.62 -7.98
CA CYS A 11 -9.29 -31.45 -7.50
C CYS A 11 -9.99 -30.19 -8.07
N PRO A 12 -10.42 -29.23 -7.24
CA PRO A 12 -11.05 -28.01 -7.73
C PRO A 12 -10.07 -27.27 -8.64
N PRO A 13 -10.55 -26.57 -9.68
CA PRO A 13 -9.68 -25.86 -10.61
C PRO A 13 -8.80 -24.88 -9.82
N THR A 14 -7.50 -25.08 -9.91
CA THR A 14 -6.47 -24.22 -9.32
C THR A 14 -6.77 -22.76 -9.67
N ARG A 15 -6.79 -21.87 -8.66
CA ARG A 15 -6.91 -20.42 -8.83
C ARG A 15 -6.16 -19.98 -10.09
N ARG A 16 -6.89 -19.45 -11.08
CA ARG A 16 -6.34 -18.93 -12.33
C ARG A 16 -5.19 -17.99 -11.99
N SER A 17 -3.96 -18.40 -12.26
CA SER A 17 -2.78 -17.61 -11.93
C SER A 17 -2.84 -16.33 -12.76
N ALA A 18 -2.78 -15.18 -12.08
CA ALA A 18 -2.73 -13.90 -12.77
C ALA A 18 -1.57 -13.88 -13.79
N PRO A 19 -1.70 -13.15 -14.91
CA PRO A 19 -0.66 -13.08 -15.93
C PRO A 19 0.71 -12.75 -15.32
N ARG A 20 1.79 -13.35 -15.84
CA ARG A 20 3.15 -13.17 -15.29
C ARG A 20 3.59 -11.70 -15.21
N TRP A 21 3.15 -10.85 -16.16
CA TRP A 21 3.49 -9.42 -16.17
C TRP A 21 2.87 -8.68 -14.97
N ARG A 22 1.62 -8.96 -14.62
CA ARG A 22 0.94 -8.38 -13.44
C ARG A 22 1.66 -8.75 -12.16
N ARG A 23 2.04 -10.02 -12.03
CA ARG A 23 2.85 -10.47 -10.88
C ARG A 23 4.18 -9.73 -10.79
N ARG A 24 4.85 -9.50 -11.93
CA ARG A 24 6.11 -8.75 -11.97
C ARG A 24 5.91 -7.29 -11.56
N GLU A 25 4.84 -6.66 -12.02
CA GLU A 25 4.48 -5.28 -11.66
C GLU A 25 4.25 -5.13 -10.15
N ILE A 26 3.42 -6.00 -9.56
CA ILE A 26 3.17 -5.99 -8.11
C ILE A 26 4.47 -6.20 -7.32
N VAL A 27 5.30 -7.17 -7.73
CA VAL A 27 6.60 -7.41 -7.08
C VAL A 27 7.51 -6.20 -7.22
N ARG A 28 7.52 -5.54 -8.37
CA ARG A 28 8.29 -4.31 -8.59
C ARG A 28 7.83 -3.19 -7.67
N SER A 29 6.52 -2.95 -7.55
CA SER A 29 5.98 -1.94 -6.65
C SER A 29 6.40 -2.16 -5.18
N ARG A 30 6.46 -3.42 -4.73
CA ARG A 30 6.94 -3.77 -3.38
C ARG A 30 8.41 -3.44 -3.20
N ILE A 31 9.23 -3.73 -4.20
CA ILE A 31 10.66 -3.39 -4.19
C ILE A 31 10.84 -1.87 -4.12
N ASP A 32 10.03 -1.10 -4.84
CA ASP A 32 10.11 0.37 -4.83
C ASP A 32 9.78 0.92 -3.44
N VAL A 33 8.80 0.36 -2.73
CA VAL A 33 8.52 0.74 -1.33
C VAL A 33 9.68 0.35 -0.40
N MET A 34 10.24 -0.85 -0.55
CA MET A 34 11.38 -1.31 0.27
C MET A 34 12.66 -0.49 0.00
N ARG A 35 12.85 -0.03 -1.24
CA ARG A 35 13.90 0.91 -1.58
C ARG A 35 13.70 2.23 -0.83
N GLY A 36 12.48 2.77 -0.84
CA GLY A 36 12.13 3.95 -0.06
C GLY A 36 12.40 3.74 1.44
N TYR A 37 12.07 2.57 1.98
CA TYR A 37 12.40 2.24 3.38
C TYR A 37 13.90 2.32 3.65
N ALA A 38 14.77 1.84 2.74
CA ALA A 38 16.22 1.84 2.92
C ALA A 38 16.86 3.23 2.74
N GLU A 39 16.37 4.03 1.79
CA GLU A 39 16.98 5.29 1.36
C GLU A 39 16.50 6.53 2.13
N LYS A 40 15.27 6.52 2.64
CA LYS A 40 14.69 7.69 3.34
C LYS A 40 15.34 7.89 4.71
N THR A 41 15.46 9.17 5.08
CA THR A 41 16.01 9.62 6.38
C THR A 41 14.92 9.85 7.44
N ASP A 42 13.67 9.52 7.14
CA ASP A 42 12.56 9.62 8.12
C ASP A 42 12.62 8.47 9.15
N CYS A 43 11.86 8.53 10.23
CA CYS A 43 11.79 7.48 11.23
C CYS A 43 11.44 6.12 10.60
N ARG A 44 12.32 5.13 10.75
CA ARG A 44 12.13 3.77 10.20
C ARG A 44 10.84 3.13 10.66
N ARG A 45 10.47 3.31 11.94
CA ARG A 45 9.25 2.73 12.51
C ARG A 45 8.00 3.31 11.87
N ARG A 46 7.97 4.63 11.62
CA ARG A 46 6.86 5.30 10.92
C ARG A 46 6.70 4.72 9.51
N MET A 47 7.79 4.57 8.76
CA MET A 47 7.74 3.99 7.42
C MET A 47 7.23 2.54 7.42
N LEU A 48 7.69 1.73 8.38
CA LEU A 48 7.27 0.34 8.49
C LEU A 48 5.78 0.22 8.82
N LEU A 49 5.28 1.05 9.73
CA LEU A 49 3.86 1.09 10.09
C LEU A 49 3.00 1.52 8.90
N GLY A 50 3.42 2.55 8.16
CA GLY A 50 2.73 3.00 6.95
C GLY A 50 2.65 1.93 5.86
N TYR A 51 3.65 1.06 5.76
CA TYR A 51 3.57 -0.10 4.85
C TYR A 51 2.43 -1.07 5.21
N PHE A 52 1.99 -1.11 6.47
CA PHE A 52 0.92 -1.96 6.96
C PHE A 52 -0.42 -1.25 7.16
N GLY A 53 -0.55 0.02 6.76
CA GLY A 53 -1.78 0.78 6.97
C GLY A 53 -1.83 1.54 8.29
N GLU A 54 -0.76 1.53 9.09
CA GLU A 54 -0.75 2.17 10.41
C GLU A 54 -0.06 3.53 10.35
N THR A 55 -0.65 4.53 11.02
CA THR A 55 -0.09 5.87 11.10
C THR A 55 0.59 6.10 12.44
N ARG A 56 1.70 6.85 12.41
CA ARG A 56 2.39 7.31 13.61
C ARG A 56 2.75 8.79 13.45
N PRO A 57 2.22 9.70 14.30
CA PRO A 57 2.43 11.14 14.14
C PRO A 57 3.81 11.63 14.64
N ALA A 58 4.46 10.89 15.53
CA ALA A 58 5.77 11.26 16.07
C ALA A 58 6.86 10.24 15.69
N PRO A 59 8.13 10.66 15.54
CA PRO A 59 9.28 9.77 15.48
C PRO A 59 9.31 8.80 16.66
N CYS A 60 10.05 7.72 16.49
CA CYS A 60 10.09 6.65 17.49
C CYS A 60 11.19 6.81 18.54
N GLY A 61 12.12 7.75 18.32
CA GLY A 61 13.22 8.08 19.23
C GLY A 61 14.21 6.94 19.50
N THR A 62 14.15 5.85 18.74
CA THR A 62 14.85 4.58 19.03
C THR A 62 15.28 3.81 17.79
N CYS A 63 15.27 4.44 16.61
CA CYS A 63 15.81 3.86 15.37
C CYS A 63 17.03 4.65 14.92
N ASP A 64 17.84 4.07 14.03
CA ASP A 64 19.04 4.70 13.45
C ASP A 64 18.81 6.14 12.98
N ASN A 65 17.73 6.41 12.23
CA ASN A 65 17.42 7.77 11.75
C ASN A 65 17.02 8.74 12.88
N CYS A 66 16.38 8.25 13.94
CA CYS A 66 16.08 9.07 15.12
C CYS A 66 17.35 9.35 15.91
N ASP A 67 18.19 8.34 16.10
CA ASP A 67 19.45 8.44 16.84
C ASP A 67 20.44 9.38 16.12
N ALA A 68 20.42 9.39 14.79
CA ALA A 68 21.20 10.30 13.96
C ALA A 68 20.61 11.73 13.87
N GLY A 69 19.43 11.98 14.45
CA GLY A 69 18.74 13.28 14.40
C GLY A 69 18.24 13.68 13.00
N THR A 70 18.12 12.73 12.06
CA THR A 70 17.67 12.99 10.69
C THR A 70 16.16 12.87 10.54
N SER A 71 15.50 12.13 11.43
CA SER A 71 14.04 12.08 11.49
C SER A 71 13.47 13.42 11.97
N ARG A 72 12.51 13.96 11.23
CA ARG A 72 11.84 15.21 11.60
C ARG A 72 10.52 14.92 12.30
N ASP A 73 10.17 15.78 13.25
CA ASP A 73 8.81 15.93 13.78
C ASP A 73 7.92 16.66 12.77
N ASP A 74 7.97 16.23 11.50
CA ASP A 74 7.06 16.70 10.49
C ASP A 74 5.75 15.91 10.66
N ALA A 75 5.03 16.18 11.76
CA ALA A 75 3.57 16.03 11.80
C ALA A 75 2.98 17.12 10.90
N GLY A 76 3.34 17.09 9.61
CA GLY A 76 2.79 18.02 8.65
C GLY A 76 1.28 17.79 8.59
N ASP A 77 0.55 18.89 8.56
CA ASP A 77 -0.90 18.87 8.49
C ASP A 77 -1.32 18.04 7.27
N VAL A 78 -2.06 16.96 7.51
CA VAL A 78 -2.69 16.21 6.43
C VAL A 78 -3.90 17.02 6.04
N PRO A 79 -3.94 17.55 4.82
CA PRO A 79 -4.88 18.60 4.54
C PRO A 79 -6.26 17.96 4.28
N GLU A 80 -7.34 18.68 4.61
CA GLU A 80 -8.72 18.16 4.64
C GLU A 80 -9.18 17.50 3.32
N GLY A 81 -10.01 16.46 3.39
CA GLY A 81 -10.52 15.74 2.22
C GLY A 81 -9.55 14.72 1.60
N VAL A 82 -8.40 14.47 2.23
CA VAL A 82 -7.53 13.34 1.87
C VAL A 82 -8.01 12.09 2.62
N PRO A 83 -8.22 10.95 1.94
CA PRO A 83 -8.58 9.68 2.59
C PRO A 83 -7.59 9.28 3.68
N ALA A 84 -8.10 8.79 4.81
CA ALA A 84 -7.30 8.35 5.94
C ALA A 84 -6.62 7.01 5.68
N ALA A 85 -5.60 6.67 6.48
CA ALA A 85 -5.01 5.34 6.41
C ALA A 85 -6.06 4.26 6.72
N GLN A 86 -5.97 3.13 6.01
CA GLN A 86 -6.90 2.01 6.00
C GLN A 86 -8.26 2.29 5.34
N GLU A 87 -8.48 3.49 4.81
CA GLU A 87 -9.70 3.80 4.06
C GLU A 87 -9.68 3.13 2.68
N ALA A 88 -10.84 2.65 2.24
CA ALA A 88 -11.02 2.07 0.92
C ALA A 88 -11.22 3.17 -0.12
N VAL A 89 -10.54 3.05 -1.25
CA VAL A 89 -10.56 4.05 -2.30
C VAL A 89 -10.68 3.41 -3.67
N ARG A 90 -11.19 4.16 -4.64
CA ARG A 90 -11.25 3.77 -6.04
C ARG A 90 -10.57 4.82 -6.90
N ASP A 91 -9.72 4.35 -7.80
CA ASP A 91 -9.06 5.15 -8.80
C ASP A 91 -9.51 4.67 -10.20
N PRO A 92 -9.82 5.57 -11.16
CA PRO A 92 -10.26 5.17 -12.50
C PRO A 92 -9.21 4.37 -13.31
N GLU A 93 -7.92 4.60 -13.05
CA GLU A 93 -6.79 3.93 -13.71
C GLU A 93 -6.42 2.63 -12.99
N PHE A 94 -6.42 2.64 -11.64
CA PHE A 94 -5.87 1.53 -10.84
C PHE A 94 -6.91 0.66 -10.13
N GLY A 95 -8.19 1.04 -10.17
CA GLY A 95 -9.32 0.31 -9.59
C GLY A 95 -9.40 0.43 -8.06
N ASP A 96 -9.83 -0.64 -7.40
CA ASP A 96 -10.02 -0.66 -5.95
C ASP A 96 -8.70 -0.80 -5.19
N GLY A 97 -8.51 0.06 -4.19
CA GLY A 97 -7.34 0.09 -3.33
C GLY A 97 -7.65 0.46 -1.88
N VAL A 98 -6.62 0.35 -1.04
CA VAL A 98 -6.67 0.75 0.37
C VAL A 98 -5.52 1.70 0.65
N VAL A 99 -5.78 2.80 1.33
CA VAL A 99 -4.75 3.76 1.73
C VAL A 99 -3.85 3.10 2.77
N MET A 100 -2.56 3.05 2.50
CA MET A 100 -1.56 2.44 3.37
C MET A 100 -0.87 3.50 4.25
N SER A 101 -0.44 4.60 3.65
CA SER A 101 0.19 5.69 4.37
C SER A 101 -0.23 7.04 3.83
N VAL A 102 -0.38 7.99 4.74
CA VAL A 102 -0.57 9.41 4.41
C VAL A 102 0.55 10.18 5.07
N GLU A 103 1.30 10.91 4.25
CA GLU A 103 2.45 11.71 4.63
C GLU A 103 2.22 13.15 4.11
N PRO A 104 2.86 14.19 4.65
CA PRO A 104 2.49 15.59 4.38
C PRO A 104 2.43 16.00 2.90
N HIS A 105 3.16 15.31 2.02
CA HIS A 105 3.21 15.60 0.59
C HIS A 105 2.85 14.41 -0.30
N ARG A 106 2.58 13.24 0.28
CA ARG A 106 2.27 12.04 -0.50
C ARG A 106 1.34 11.09 0.22
N MET A 107 0.53 10.35 -0.54
CA MET A 107 -0.25 9.23 -0.07
C MET A 107 0.17 7.97 -0.82
N THR A 108 0.26 6.84 -0.12
CA THR A 108 0.50 5.54 -0.74
C THR A 108 -0.74 4.68 -0.62
N VAL A 109 -1.22 4.16 -1.75
CA VAL A 109 -2.37 3.27 -1.86
C VAL A 109 -1.92 1.90 -2.36
N LEU A 110 -2.48 0.84 -1.79
CA LEU A 110 -2.31 -0.52 -2.28
C LEU A 110 -3.52 -0.92 -3.13
N PHE A 111 -3.33 -0.99 -4.44
CA PHE A 111 -4.35 -1.45 -5.38
C PHE A 111 -4.29 -2.97 -5.57
N THR A 112 -5.46 -3.59 -5.68
CA THR A 112 -5.59 -5.05 -5.82
C THR A 112 -4.87 -5.58 -7.05
N GLU A 113 -4.99 -4.87 -8.18
CA GLU A 113 -4.42 -5.32 -9.46
C GLU A 113 -3.02 -4.76 -9.76
N HIS A 114 -2.66 -3.62 -9.16
CA HIS A 114 -1.46 -2.84 -9.53
C HIS A 114 -0.40 -2.73 -8.42
N GLY A 115 -0.70 -3.18 -7.20
CA GLY A 115 0.21 -3.09 -6.06
C GLY A 115 0.30 -1.66 -5.51
N TYR A 116 1.47 -1.28 -5.01
CA TYR A 116 1.65 0.03 -4.38
C TYR A 116 1.74 1.14 -5.42
N ARG A 117 1.05 2.26 -5.16
CA ARG A 117 1.16 3.51 -5.88
C ARG A 117 1.25 4.67 -4.92
N THR A 118 2.13 5.61 -5.23
CA THR A 118 2.33 6.82 -4.43
C THR A 118 1.86 8.02 -5.23
N PHE A 119 0.93 8.77 -4.67
CA PHE A 119 0.39 9.98 -5.23
C PHE A 119 0.92 11.18 -4.46
N ALA A 120 1.13 12.30 -5.14
CA ALA A 120 1.38 13.57 -4.47
C ALA A 120 0.03 14.13 -3.98
N LEU A 121 -0.05 14.62 -2.73
CA LEU A 121 -1.33 15.03 -2.13
C LEU A 121 -1.98 16.22 -2.83
N ASP A 122 -1.17 17.12 -3.38
CA ASP A 122 -1.62 18.22 -4.22
C ASP A 122 -2.28 17.72 -5.50
N ALA A 123 -1.72 16.68 -6.13
CA ALA A 123 -2.29 16.06 -7.32
C ALA A 123 -3.59 15.31 -7.05
N VAL A 124 -3.71 14.61 -5.91
CA VAL A 124 -4.95 13.90 -5.52
C VAL A 124 -6.13 14.87 -5.48
N ARG A 125 -5.91 16.07 -4.94
CA ARG A 125 -6.92 17.13 -4.84
C ARG A 125 -7.19 17.83 -6.17
N ALA A 126 -6.14 18.13 -6.92
CA ALA A 126 -6.26 18.92 -8.14
C ALA A 126 -6.86 18.13 -9.30
N LEU A 127 -6.73 16.80 -9.29
CA LEU A 127 -7.09 15.93 -10.40
C LEU A 127 -8.13 14.85 -10.03
N ASP A 128 -8.64 14.88 -8.80
CA ASP A 128 -9.67 13.96 -8.29
C ASP A 128 -9.31 12.48 -8.53
N LEU A 129 -8.04 12.13 -8.29
CA LEU A 129 -7.46 10.85 -8.70
C LEU A 129 -8.04 9.67 -7.91
N VAL A 130 -8.55 9.93 -6.71
CA VAL A 130 -8.89 8.88 -5.74
C VAL A 130 -10.19 9.25 -5.03
N GLU A 131 -11.26 8.51 -5.31
CA GLU A 131 -12.56 8.68 -4.65
C GLU A 131 -12.69 7.71 -3.47
N PRO A 132 -13.14 8.15 -2.28
CA PRO A 132 -13.48 7.26 -1.20
C PRO A 132 -14.60 6.31 -1.61
N VAL A 133 -14.46 5.02 -1.31
CA VAL A 133 -15.56 4.07 -1.47
C VAL A 133 -16.32 4.04 -0.15
N GLU A 134 -17.48 4.70 -0.10
CA GLU A 134 -18.37 4.60 1.06
C GLU A 134 -18.76 3.12 1.27
N ALA A 135 -18.57 2.65 2.50
CA ALA A 135 -18.77 1.26 2.91
C ALA A 135 -20.25 0.86 3.01
#